data_AF-A0A1I4JH53-F1
#
_entry.id   AF-A0A1I4JH53-F1
#
_cell.length_a   1.000
_cell.length_b   1.000
_cell.length_c   1.000
_cell.angle_alpha   90.00
_cell.angle_beta   90.00
_cell.angle_gamma   90.00
#
_symmetry.space_group_name_H-M   'P 1'
#
loop_
_entity.id
_entity.type
_entity.pdbx_description
1 polymer ?
#
loop_
_entity_poly.entity_id
_entity_poly.type
_entity_poly.pdbx_seq_one_letter_code
_entity_poly.pdbx_strand_id
1 'polypeptide(L)'
;MTNDENQELKRDKEILSHIQHRYDEEERRFQSVDTKISSMIGVLAVIFTIQASLFINILSNSKPDICLIVLFIFSLALYLISIYYFIKSHYFKKFSATPKPSFLMEEGAKKESEHTIVKDMIALYSDCINDNEKLIENKTNIAKKGFSFLIYGGCLSFIFLLCFLLELFV
;
A
#
# COMPACT_ATOMS: atom_id res chain seq x y z
N MET A 1 29.25 -18.37 32.50
CA MET A 1 28.41 -19.11 31.54
C MET A 1 28.92 -20.53 31.43
N THR A 2 28.02 -21.50 31.54
CA THR A 2 28.32 -22.93 31.27
C THR A 2 28.39 -23.18 29.77
N ASN A 3 28.94 -24.33 29.35
CA ASN A 3 29.08 -24.68 27.93
C ASN A 3 27.70 -24.77 27.23
N ASP A 4 26.66 -25.14 27.98
CA ASP A 4 25.27 -25.22 27.49
C ASP A 4 24.64 -23.84 27.29
N GLU A 5 24.81 -22.89 28.23
CA GLU A 5 24.32 -21.51 28.10
C GLU A 5 24.93 -20.78 26.88
N ASN A 6 26.19 -21.08 26.53
CA ASN A 6 26.83 -20.54 25.34
C ASN A 6 26.23 -21.11 24.04
N GLN A 7 25.80 -22.38 24.04
CA GLN A 7 25.15 -22.99 22.89
C GLN A 7 23.72 -22.48 22.70
N GLU A 8 22.97 -22.29 23.79
CA GLU A 8 21.63 -21.69 23.77
C GLU A 8 21.68 -20.25 23.25
N LEU A 9 22.58 -19.42 23.80
CA LEU A 9 22.75 -18.04 23.32
C LEU A 9 23.10 -17.96 21.82
N LYS A 10 23.96 -18.87 21.34
CA LYS A 10 24.32 -18.92 19.92
C LYS A 10 23.10 -19.24 19.04
N ARG A 11 22.28 -20.21 19.47
CA ARG A 11 21.03 -20.58 18.79
C ARG A 11 20.04 -19.42 18.78
N ASP A 12 19.84 -18.77 19.92
CA ASP A 12 18.90 -17.65 20.05
C ASP A 12 19.32 -16.45 19.19
N LYS A 13 20.62 -16.19 19.04
CA LYS A 13 21.14 -15.19 18.10
C LYS A 13 20.84 -15.53 16.64
N GLU A 14 20.98 -16.81 16.25
CA GLU A 14 20.60 -17.25 14.91
C GLU A 14 19.09 -17.07 14.68
N ILE A 15 18.24 -17.44 15.64
CA ILE A 15 16.79 -17.22 15.59
C ILE A 15 16.47 -15.73 15.45
N LEU A 16 17.08 -14.89 16.28
CA LEU A 16 16.89 -13.45 16.23
C LEU A 16 17.27 -12.88 14.86
N SER A 17 18.37 -13.34 14.26
CA SER A 17 18.79 -12.90 12.92
C SER A 17 17.75 -13.24 11.84
N HIS A 18 17.14 -14.43 11.91
CA HIS A 18 16.07 -14.83 10.99
C HIS A 18 14.81 -13.99 11.21
N ILE A 19 14.45 -13.71 12.46
CA ILE A 19 13.28 -12.90 12.79
C ILE A 19 13.46 -11.45 12.32
N GLN A 20 14.65 -10.87 12.52
CA GLN A 20 14.99 -9.54 11.99
C GLN A 20 14.90 -9.50 10.47
N HIS A 21 15.39 -10.53 9.79
CA HIS A 21 15.26 -10.62 8.34
C HIS A 21 13.79 -10.63 7.89
N ARG A 22 12.93 -11.39 8.58
CA ARG A 22 11.49 -11.43 8.31
C ARG A 22 10.81 -10.09 8.58
N TYR A 23 11.24 -9.38 9.60
CA TYR A 23 10.77 -8.03 9.88
C TYR A 23 11.10 -7.06 8.73
N ASP A 24 12.33 -7.09 8.22
CA ASP A 24 12.75 -6.27 7.07
C ASP A 24 11.95 -6.61 5.81
N GLU A 25 11.62 -7.89 5.58
CA GLU A 25 10.76 -8.31 4.47
C GLU A 25 9.35 -7.70 4.59
N GLU A 26 8.74 -7.70 5.78
CA GLU A 26 7.43 -7.10 6.01
C GLU A 26 7.46 -5.58 5.83
N GLU A 27 8.52 -4.91 6.26
CA GLU A 27 8.68 -3.47 6.03
C GLU A 27 8.75 -3.17 4.52
N ARG A 28 9.56 -3.93 3.77
CA ARG A 28 9.65 -3.80 2.31
C ARG A 28 8.31 -4.07 1.64
N ARG A 29 7.54 -5.06 2.09
CA ARG A 29 6.19 -5.33 1.59
C ARG A 29 5.25 -4.14 1.85
N PHE A 30 5.29 -3.58 3.05
CA PHE A 30 4.50 -2.40 3.40
C PHE A 30 4.82 -1.20 2.51
N GLN A 31 6.11 -0.88 2.36
CA GLN A 31 6.59 0.20 1.50
C GLN A 31 6.20 -0.03 0.04
N SER A 32 6.34 -1.25 -0.48
CA SER A 32 5.95 -1.62 -1.84
C SER A 32 4.46 -1.38 -2.10
N VAL A 33 3.59 -1.72 -1.15
CA VAL A 33 2.15 -1.44 -1.25
C VAL A 33 1.89 0.07 -1.27
N ASP A 34 2.55 0.84 -0.41
CA ASP A 34 2.40 2.31 -0.38
C ASP A 34 2.86 2.97 -1.67
N THR A 35 4.04 2.60 -2.17
CA THR A 35 4.56 3.16 -3.42
C THR A 35 3.61 2.89 -4.57
N LYS A 36 3.09 1.66 -4.69
CA LYS A 36 2.12 1.32 -5.74
C LYS A 36 0.86 2.16 -5.64
N ILE A 37 0.29 2.32 -4.43
CA ILE A 37 -0.91 3.15 -4.23
C ILE A 37 -0.63 4.60 -4.62
N SER A 38 0.48 5.17 -4.15
CA SER A 38 0.86 6.56 -4.44
C SER A 38 1.08 6.79 -5.95
N SER A 39 1.78 5.86 -6.62
CA SER A 39 1.95 5.90 -8.08
C SER A 39 0.61 5.84 -8.81
N MET A 40 -0.34 5.01 -8.36
CA MET A 40 -1.66 4.89 -8.99
C MET A 40 -2.51 6.15 -8.81
N ILE A 41 -2.43 6.82 -7.67
CA ILE A 41 -3.06 8.14 -7.48
C ILE A 41 -2.48 9.14 -8.50
N GLY A 42 -1.17 9.14 -8.70
CA GLY A 42 -0.51 9.96 -9.72
C GLY A 42 -1.01 9.66 -11.14
N VAL A 43 -1.09 8.39 -11.51
CA VAL A 43 -1.62 7.97 -12.82
C VAL A 43 -3.08 8.40 -13.00
N LEU A 44 -3.92 8.29 -11.97
CA LEU A 44 -5.31 8.75 -12.02
C LEU A 44 -5.44 10.25 -12.27
N ALA A 45 -4.56 11.06 -11.68
CA ALA A 45 -4.54 12.49 -11.95
C ALA A 45 -4.28 12.78 -13.44
N VAL A 46 -3.32 12.07 -14.06
CA VAL A 46 -3.04 12.19 -15.50
C VAL A 46 -4.23 11.77 -16.35
N ILE A 47 -4.86 10.63 -16.04
CA ILE A 47 -6.04 10.15 -16.75
C ILE A 47 -7.17 11.18 -16.67
N PHE A 48 -7.41 11.76 -15.49
CA PHE A 48 -8.42 12.81 -15.31
C PHE A 48 -8.13 14.06 -16.14
N THR A 49 -6.87 14.52 -16.19
CA THR A 49 -6.52 15.67 -17.01
C THR A 49 -6.83 15.41 -18.48
N ILE A 50 -6.40 14.25 -19.00
CA ILE A 50 -6.64 13.87 -20.40
C ILE A 50 -8.15 13.78 -20.69
N GLN A 51 -8.90 13.06 -19.84
CA GLN A 51 -10.35 12.91 -19.99
C GLN A 51 -11.07 14.27 -19.94
N ALA A 52 -10.72 15.14 -18.99
CA ALA A 52 -11.33 16.46 -18.85
C ALA A 52 -11.06 17.34 -20.08
N SER A 53 -9.84 17.31 -20.63
CA SER A 53 -9.51 18.04 -21.86
C SER A 53 -10.36 17.58 -23.05
N LEU A 54 -10.56 16.27 -23.21
CA LEU A 54 -11.39 15.72 -24.28
C LEU A 54 -12.88 16.05 -24.09
N PHE A 55 -13.35 16.05 -22.85
CA PHE A 55 -14.74 16.37 -22.52
C PHE A 55 -15.13 17.81 -22.89
N ILE A 56 -14.20 18.77 -22.80
CA ILE A 56 -14.44 20.15 -23.24
C ILE A 56 -14.75 20.21 -24.74
N ASN A 57 -14.09 19.39 -25.57
CA ASN A 57 -14.39 19.32 -27.00
C ASN A 57 -15.81 18.80 -27.26
N ILE A 58 -16.25 17.78 -26.52
CA ILE A 58 -17.61 17.23 -26.63
C ILE A 58 -18.65 18.30 -26.27
N LEU A 59 -18.43 19.04 -25.19
CA LEU A 59 -19.34 20.11 -24.77
C LEU A 59 -19.38 21.30 -25.74
N SER A 60 -18.31 21.52 -26.50
CA SER A 60 -18.21 22.61 -27.47
C SER A 60 -18.95 22.30 -28.78
N ASN A 61 -19.35 21.05 -29.02
CA ASN A 61 -20.16 20.66 -30.16
C ASN A 61 -21.60 21.16 -30.03
N SER A 62 -22.19 21.62 -31.15
CA SER A 62 -23.56 22.15 -31.16
C SER A 62 -24.64 21.11 -30.84
N LYS A 63 -24.32 19.82 -30.97
CA LYS A 63 -25.16 18.67 -30.58
C LYS A 63 -24.27 17.66 -29.86
N PRO A 64 -24.06 17.80 -28.54
CA PRO A 64 -23.16 16.91 -27.81
C PRO A 64 -23.76 15.50 -27.73
N ASP A 65 -22.95 14.47 -27.97
CA ASP A 65 -23.38 13.08 -27.83
C ASP A 65 -23.60 12.73 -26.35
N ILE A 66 -24.87 12.51 -26.00
CA ILE A 66 -25.31 12.14 -24.65
C ILE A 66 -24.67 10.81 -24.22
N CYS A 67 -24.45 9.87 -25.15
CA CYS A 67 -23.83 8.58 -24.85
C CYS A 67 -22.40 8.77 -24.33
N LEU A 68 -21.61 9.62 -25.00
CA LEU A 68 -20.25 9.95 -24.57
C LEU A 68 -20.22 10.68 -23.22
N ILE A 69 -21.18 11.59 -22.99
CA ILE A 69 -21.30 12.27 -21.69
C ILE A 69 -21.56 11.26 -20.57
N VAL A 70 -22.46 10.30 -20.76
CA VAL A 70 -22.78 9.28 -19.76
C VAL A 70 -21.57 8.37 -19.50
N LEU A 71 -20.88 7.92 -20.55
CA LEU A 71 -19.66 7.11 -20.43
C LEU A 71 -18.56 7.87 -19.66
N PHE A 72 -18.39 9.16 -19.96
CA PHE A 72 -17.45 10.02 -19.26
C PHE A 72 -17.79 10.11 -17.76
N ILE A 73 -19.01 10.51 -17.40
CA ILE A 73 -19.43 10.67 -15.99
C ILE A 73 -19.28 9.35 -15.22
N PHE A 74 -19.68 8.23 -15.83
CA PHE A 74 -19.60 6.94 -15.18
C PHE A 74 -18.15 6.48 -14.96
N SER A 75 -17.28 6.68 -15.96
CA SER A 75 -15.83 6.41 -15.79
C SER A 75 -15.21 7.28 -14.70
N LEU A 76 -15.60 8.57 -14.63
CA LEU A 76 -15.12 9.51 -13.62
C LEU A 76 -15.54 9.07 -12.21
N ALA A 77 -16.78 8.64 -12.04
CA ALA A 77 -17.29 8.15 -10.76
C ALA A 77 -16.49 6.94 -10.26
N LEU A 78 -16.15 5.99 -11.15
CA LEU A 78 -15.34 4.82 -10.78
C LEU A 78 -13.92 5.21 -10.35
N TYR A 79 -13.29 6.18 -11.03
CA TYR A 79 -11.99 6.68 -10.61
C TYR A 79 -12.04 7.42 -9.28
N LEU A 80 -13.07 8.22 -9.00
CA LEU A 80 -13.24 8.86 -7.69
C LEU A 80 -13.41 7.82 -6.58
N ILE A 81 -14.17 6.75 -6.83
CA ILE A 81 -14.31 5.62 -5.90
C ILE A 81 -12.95 4.92 -5.70
N SER A 82 -12.18 4.72 -6.78
CA SER A 82 -10.82 4.17 -6.70
C SER A 82 -9.91 5.01 -5.81
N ILE A 83 -9.88 6.34 -6.00
CA ILE A 83 -9.10 7.27 -5.18
C ILE A 83 -9.52 7.18 -3.73
N TYR A 84 -10.83 7.14 -3.45
CA TYR A 84 -11.34 6.99 -2.08
C TYR A 84 -10.74 5.75 -1.40
N TYR A 85 -10.72 4.60 -2.08
CA TYR A 85 -10.11 3.38 -1.51
C TYR A 85 -8.59 3.50 -1.33
N PHE A 86 -7.88 4.14 -2.26
CA PHE A 86 -6.45 4.39 -2.15
C PHE A 86 -6.11 5.31 -0.97
N ILE A 87 -6.82 6.43 -0.81
CA ILE A 87 -6.65 7.34 0.34
C ILE A 87 -7.00 6.62 1.65
N LYS A 88 -8.09 5.85 1.66
CA LYS A 88 -8.47 5.04 2.82
C LYS A 88 -7.39 4.05 3.21
N SER A 89 -6.69 3.48 2.24
CA SER A 89 -5.54 2.58 2.47
C SER A 89 -4.34 3.31 3.10
N HIS A 90 -4.10 4.57 2.74
CA HIS A 90 -3.07 5.42 3.38
C HIS A 90 -3.41 5.84 4.82
N TYR A 91 -4.69 6.01 5.14
CA TYR A 91 -5.11 6.39 6.50
C TYR A 91 -4.99 5.24 7.51
N PHE A 92 -4.82 3.99 7.04
CA PHE A 92 -4.57 2.87 7.95
C PHE A 92 -3.25 3.06 8.72
N LYS A 93 -3.21 2.51 9.94
CA LYS A 93 -2.14 2.68 10.93
C LYS A 93 -0.73 2.57 10.32
N LYS A 94 0.22 3.34 10.87
CA LYS A 94 1.63 3.27 10.48
C LYS A 94 2.23 1.91 10.84
N PHE A 95 3.18 1.45 10.03
CA PHE A 95 3.99 0.27 10.32
C PHE A 95 4.65 0.41 11.71
N SER A 96 4.53 -0.63 12.53
CA SER A 96 5.08 -0.64 13.88
C SER A 96 6.58 -0.88 13.84
N ALA A 97 7.33 -0.02 14.52
CA ALA A 97 8.79 -0.10 14.62
C ALA A 97 9.20 -0.85 15.89
N THR A 98 10.05 -1.86 15.74
CA THR A 98 10.68 -2.57 16.87
C THR A 98 12.16 -2.86 16.59
N PRO A 99 13.02 -2.86 17.63
CA PRO A 99 12.73 -2.44 18.99
C PRO A 99 12.62 -0.92 19.09
N LYS A 100 11.87 -0.43 20.08
CA LYS A 100 11.83 1.00 20.36
C LYS A 100 13.19 1.46 20.92
N PRO A 101 13.69 2.64 20.56
CA PRO A 101 14.95 3.17 21.13
C PRO A 101 14.97 3.18 22.66
N SER A 102 13.81 3.43 23.29
CA SER A 102 13.66 3.39 24.75
C SER A 102 13.92 2.01 25.35
N PHE A 103 13.56 0.93 24.66
CA PHE A 103 13.80 -0.45 25.11
C PHE A 103 15.30 -0.74 25.15
N LEU A 104 16.03 -0.37 24.09
CA LEU A 104 17.49 -0.55 24.02
C LEU A 104 18.23 0.24 25.12
N MET A 105 17.75 1.46 25.43
CA MET A 105 18.32 2.28 26.49
C MET A 105 18.07 1.71 27.89
N GLU A 106 16.87 1.15 28.12
CA GLU A 106 16.47 0.58 29.40
C GLU A 106 17.23 -0.72 29.69
N GLU A 107 17.32 -1.62 28.70
CA GLU A 107 18.07 -2.88 28.83
C GLU A 107 19.58 -2.62 28.99
N GLY A 108 20.12 -1.63 28.27
CA GLY A 108 21.50 -1.18 28.44
C GLY A 108 21.78 -0.61 29.84
N ALA A 109 20.78 -0.03 30.50
CA ALA A 109 20.91 0.53 31.85
C ALA A 109 20.80 -0.53 32.97
N LYS A 110 20.06 -1.62 32.74
CA LYS A 110 19.82 -2.68 33.74
C LYS A 110 20.98 -3.66 33.95
N LYS A 111 22.01 -3.64 33.08
CA LYS A 111 23.09 -4.66 33.04
C LYS A 111 22.53 -6.09 32.92
N GLU A 112 21.42 -6.22 32.20
CA GLU A 112 20.78 -7.49 31.89
C GLU A 112 21.73 -8.42 31.13
N SER A 113 21.54 -9.72 31.31
CA SER A 113 22.37 -10.70 30.61
C SER A 113 22.08 -10.65 29.11
N GLU A 114 23.10 -10.83 28.27
CA GLU A 114 22.92 -10.86 26.81
C GLU A 114 21.85 -11.89 26.40
N HIS A 115 21.78 -13.01 27.13
CA HIS A 115 20.77 -14.04 26.92
C HIS A 115 19.34 -13.53 27.17
N THR A 116 19.10 -12.77 28.23
CA THR A 116 17.77 -12.18 28.50
C THR A 116 17.39 -11.22 27.37
N ILE A 117 18.32 -10.34 26.99
CA ILE A 117 18.10 -9.32 25.98
C ILE A 117 17.74 -9.95 24.63
N VAL A 118 18.47 -10.99 24.19
CA VAL A 118 18.18 -11.69 22.93
C VAL A 118 16.78 -12.34 22.97
N LYS A 119 16.41 -12.96 24.09
CA LYS A 119 15.10 -13.60 24.25
C LYS A 119 13.94 -12.59 24.22
N ASP A 120 14.10 -11.45 24.88
CA ASP A 120 13.11 -10.38 24.86
C ASP A 120 12.99 -9.75 23.47
N MET A 121 14.11 -9.59 22.76
CA MET A 121 14.10 -9.14 21.36
C MET A 121 13.32 -10.10 20.45
N ILE A 122 13.53 -11.42 20.59
CA ILE A 122 12.78 -12.43 19.83
C ILE A 122 11.27 -12.25 20.03
N ALA A 123 10.82 -12.09 21.28
CA ALA A 123 9.41 -11.88 21.59
C ALA A 123 8.88 -10.57 20.97
N LEU A 124 9.60 -9.46 21.17
CA LEU A 124 9.22 -8.15 20.65
C LEU A 124 9.09 -8.11 19.13
N TYR A 125 10.05 -8.70 18.41
CA TYR A 125 9.99 -8.77 16.95
C TYR A 125 8.86 -9.69 16.49
N SER A 126 8.65 -10.84 17.13
CA SER A 126 7.58 -11.78 16.77
C SER A 126 6.20 -11.12 16.90
N ASP A 127 5.95 -10.42 18.00
CA ASP A 127 4.69 -9.70 18.20
C ASP A 127 4.53 -8.57 17.17
N CYS A 128 5.60 -7.83 16.90
CA CYS A 128 5.58 -6.73 15.93
C CYS A 128 5.32 -7.21 14.50
N ILE A 129 5.92 -8.35 14.08
CA ILE A 129 5.67 -8.97 12.78
C ILE A 129 4.20 -9.37 12.66
N ASN A 130 3.64 -10.06 13.65
CA ASN A 130 2.24 -10.49 13.63
C ASN A 130 1.25 -9.32 13.51
N ASP A 131 1.51 -8.22 14.20
CA ASP A 131 0.69 -7.02 14.12
C ASP A 131 0.83 -6.31 12.76
N ASN A 132 2.05 -6.21 12.25
CA ASN A 132 2.33 -5.59 10.95
C ASN A 132 1.78 -6.41 9.79
N GLU A 133 1.81 -7.74 9.86
CA GLU A 133 1.25 -8.63 8.83
C GLU A 133 -0.25 -8.39 8.68
N LYS A 134 -1.01 -8.38 9.79
CA LYS A 134 -2.45 -8.09 9.79
C LYS A 134 -2.75 -6.71 9.23
N LEU A 135 -1.88 -5.74 9.52
CA LEU A 135 -2.01 -4.37 9.02
C LEU A 135 -1.78 -4.31 7.51
N ILE A 136 -0.72 -4.95 7.01
CA ILE A 136 -0.39 -5.04 5.59
C ILE A 136 -1.50 -5.76 4.83
N GLU A 137 -2.04 -6.85 5.37
CA GLU A 137 -3.13 -7.61 4.75
C GLU A 137 -4.39 -6.75 4.61
N ASN A 138 -4.81 -6.07 5.68
CA ASN A 138 -5.96 -5.17 5.65
C ASN A 138 -5.77 -4.04 4.63
N LYS A 139 -4.60 -3.41 4.63
CA LYS A 139 -4.23 -2.35 3.69
C LYS A 139 -4.28 -2.85 2.25
N THR A 140 -3.74 -4.03 1.99
CA THR A 140 -3.73 -4.70 0.69
C THR A 140 -5.15 -5.02 0.23
N ASN A 141 -6.03 -5.51 1.11
CA ASN A 141 -7.41 -5.82 0.77
C ASN A 141 -8.22 -4.57 0.41
N ILE A 142 -7.97 -3.44 1.07
CA ILE A 142 -8.56 -2.14 0.70
C ILE A 142 -8.00 -1.65 -0.64
N ALA A 143 -6.68 -1.74 -0.83
CA ALA A 143 -6.04 -1.33 -2.07
C ALA A 143 -6.55 -2.14 -3.27
N LYS A 144 -6.74 -3.46 -3.11
CA LYS A 144 -7.34 -4.33 -4.13
C LYS A 144 -8.71 -3.82 -4.61
N LYS A 145 -9.57 -3.34 -3.70
CA LYS A 145 -10.84 -2.72 -4.08
C LYS A 145 -10.63 -1.48 -4.94
N GLY A 146 -9.70 -0.61 -4.55
CA GLY A 146 -9.30 0.55 -5.37
C GLY A 146 -8.86 0.12 -6.78
N PHE A 147 -7.96 -0.86 -6.87
CA PHE A 147 -7.52 -1.41 -8.16
C PHE A 147 -8.66 -1.99 -9.00
N SER A 148 -9.65 -2.68 -8.40
CA SER A 148 -10.82 -3.16 -9.14
C SER A 148 -11.59 -2.01 -9.79
N PHE A 149 -11.87 -0.93 -9.04
CA PHE A 149 -12.56 0.25 -9.58
C PHE A 149 -11.72 0.98 -10.63
N LEU A 150 -10.40 1.05 -10.45
CA LEU A 150 -9.47 1.58 -11.45
C LEU A 150 -9.57 0.82 -12.78
N ILE A 151 -9.59 -0.51 -12.74
CA ILE A 151 -9.69 -1.36 -13.95
C ILE A 151 -11.03 -1.12 -14.64
N TYR A 152 -12.15 -1.12 -13.91
CA TYR A 152 -13.46 -0.87 -14.51
C TYR A 152 -13.56 0.54 -15.11
N GLY A 153 -13.06 1.56 -14.41
CA GLY A 153 -12.96 2.92 -14.93
C GLY A 153 -12.10 2.99 -16.19
N GLY A 154 -10.94 2.30 -16.19
CA GLY A 154 -10.02 2.18 -17.31
C GLY A 154 -10.68 1.60 -18.56
N CYS A 155 -11.39 0.49 -18.42
CA CYS A 155 -12.14 -0.12 -19.53
C CYS A 155 -13.19 0.82 -20.09
N LEU A 156 -13.94 1.52 -19.23
CA LEU A 156 -14.95 2.48 -19.68
C LEU A 156 -14.35 3.71 -20.35
N SER A 157 -13.25 4.25 -19.82
CA SER A 157 -12.49 5.33 -20.46
C SER A 157 -11.95 4.90 -21.83
N PHE A 158 -11.51 3.66 -21.97
CA PHE A 158 -11.05 3.13 -23.24
C PHE A 158 -12.19 3.04 -24.27
N ILE A 159 -13.37 2.55 -23.87
CA ILE A 159 -14.57 2.55 -24.72
C ILE A 159 -14.96 3.98 -25.10
N PHE A 160 -14.96 4.90 -24.14
CA PHE A 160 -15.20 6.33 -24.38
C PHE A 160 -14.25 6.90 -25.44
N LEU A 161 -12.95 6.61 -25.34
CA LEU A 161 -11.95 7.06 -26.32
C LEU A 161 -12.22 6.49 -27.71
N LEU A 162 -12.58 5.22 -27.83
CA LEU A 162 -12.91 4.61 -29.12
C LEU A 162 -14.14 5.27 -29.75
N CYS A 163 -15.21 5.45 -28.99
CA CYS A 163 -16.43 6.11 -29.49
C CYS A 163 -16.16 7.57 -29.88
N PHE A 164 -15.39 8.31 -29.07
CA PHE A 164 -15.01 9.69 -29.38
C PHE A 164 -14.17 9.80 -30.66
N LEU A 165 -13.21 8.88 -30.86
CA LEU A 165 -12.44 8.84 -32.10
C LEU A 165 -13.33 8.56 -33.31
N LEU A 166 -14.26 7.61 -33.20
CA LEU A 166 -15.20 7.32 -34.28
C LEU A 166 -16.05 8.54 -34.65
N GLU A 167 -16.53 9.31 -33.67
CA GLU A 167 -17.29 10.54 -33.93
C GLU A 167 -16.43 11.61 -34.63
N LEU A 168 -15.13 11.65 -34.38
CA LEU A 168 -14.23 12.63 -35.00
C LEU A 168 -13.88 12.31 -36.47
N PHE A 169 -14.02 11.05 -36.90
CA PHE A 169 -13.73 10.59 -38.26
C PHE A 169 -14.98 10.41 -39.14
N VAL A 170 -16.18 10.65 -38.61
CA VAL A 170 -17.47 10.59 -39.31
C VAL A 170 -17.97 12.00 -39.57
#